data_AF-A0AAW4NU90-F1
#
_entry.id   AF-A0AAW4NU90-F1
#
_cell.length_a   1.000
_cell.length_b   1.000
_cell.length_c   1.000
_cell.angle_alpha   90.00
_cell.angle_beta   90.00
_cell.angle_gamma   90.00
#
_symmetry.space_group_name_H-M   'P 1'
#
loop_
_entity.id
_entity.type
_entity.pdbx_description
1 polymer ?
#
loop_
_entity_poly.entity_id
_entity_poly.type
_entity_poly.pdbx_seq_one_letter_code
_entity_poly.pdbx_strand_id
1 'polypeptide(L)'
;MKRHKTAIFALFIGLFSILLWVACKADTQETQQKSLLDSLERMDTTHMKPAFLKLIHQAVGFFPKQKAFILSCSYLYEDRGTLTNGVSINNDVFYFHPAYREAFEGGEWSIDNIYPNHYFLIDGKIVFVCLRMDACNQQEYYKKVYQQLVPNTGVLEEKNVVRIMVEHKQDQTRFAFDLFKLNIKPLRELIRPVKFVAPEP
;
A
#
# COMPACT_ATOMS: atom_id res chain seq x y z
N MET A 1 -3.57 -35.00 -51.24
CA MET A 1 -2.68 -34.14 -50.40
C MET A 1 -3.03 -32.65 -50.36
N LYS A 2 -3.53 -32.00 -51.43
CA LYS A 2 -3.84 -30.55 -51.42
C LYS A 2 -4.96 -30.13 -50.44
N ARG A 3 -6.05 -30.90 -50.32
CA ARG A 3 -7.20 -30.58 -49.43
C ARG A 3 -6.88 -30.62 -47.93
N HIS A 4 -5.98 -31.50 -47.49
CA HIS A 4 -5.58 -31.56 -46.07
C HIS A 4 -4.74 -30.36 -45.65
N LYS A 5 -3.93 -29.80 -46.55
CA LYS A 5 -3.13 -28.60 -46.26
C LYS A 5 -4.00 -27.36 -46.05
N THR A 6 -5.09 -27.22 -46.82
CA THR A 6 -6.05 -26.12 -46.65
C THR A 6 -6.84 -26.23 -45.35
N ALA A 7 -7.23 -27.44 -44.95
CA ALA A 7 -7.94 -27.67 -43.68
C ALA A 7 -7.07 -27.35 -42.45
N ILE A 8 -5.79 -27.74 -42.48
CA ILE A 8 -4.84 -27.43 -41.41
C ILE A 8 -4.60 -25.91 -41.32
N PHE A 9 -4.49 -25.23 -42.46
CA PHE A 9 -4.28 -23.78 -42.51
C PHE A 9 -5.48 -23.00 -41.94
N ALA A 10 -6.71 -23.42 -42.25
CA ALA A 10 -7.92 -22.83 -41.69
C ALA A 10 -8.02 -23.03 -40.17
N LEU A 11 -7.58 -24.19 -39.66
CA LEU A 11 -7.57 -24.50 -38.23
C LEU A 11 -6.54 -23.65 -37.47
N PHE A 12 -5.38 -23.39 -38.07
CA PHE A 12 -4.35 -22.50 -37.54
C PHE A 12 -4.82 -21.04 -37.45
N ILE A 13 -5.50 -20.54 -38.50
CA ILE A 13 -6.07 -19.18 -38.50
C ILE A 13 -7.14 -19.05 -37.42
N GLY A 14 -8.02 -20.06 -37.28
CA GLY A 14 -9.03 -20.08 -36.22
C GLY A 14 -8.42 -20.03 -34.81
N LEU A 15 -7.40 -20.85 -34.54
CA LEU A 15 -6.69 -20.85 -33.25
C LEU A 15 -5.97 -19.53 -32.97
N PHE A 16 -5.33 -18.94 -33.98
CA PHE A 16 -4.66 -17.65 -33.87
C PHE A 16 -5.64 -16.51 -33.59
N SER A 17 -6.84 -16.59 -34.19
CA SER A 17 -7.91 -15.61 -33.99
C SER A 17 -8.47 -15.67 -32.56
N ILE A 18 -8.60 -16.88 -32.00
CA ILE A 18 -9.01 -17.08 -30.61
C ILE A 18 -7.92 -16.58 -29.65
N LEU A 19 -6.64 -16.84 -29.94
CA LEU A 19 -5.51 -16.34 -29.14
C LEU A 19 -5.42 -14.80 -29.17
N LEU A 20 -5.66 -14.17 -30.31
CA LEU A 20 -5.75 -12.71 -30.43
C LEU A 20 -6.93 -12.15 -29.63
N TRP A 21 -8.08 -12.82 -29.63
CA TRP A 21 -9.25 -12.38 -28.88
C TRP A 21 -9.05 -12.51 -27.35
N VAL A 22 -8.33 -13.54 -26.90
CA VAL A 22 -7.92 -13.69 -25.49
C VAL A 22 -6.86 -12.65 -25.12
N ALA A 23 -5.93 -12.32 -26.02
CA ALA A 23 -4.95 -11.26 -25.81
C ALA A 23 -5.60 -9.86 -25.73
N CYS A 24 -6.59 -9.56 -26.58
CA CYS A 24 -7.33 -8.29 -26.52
C CYS A 24 -8.20 -8.14 -25.26
N LYS A 25 -8.68 -9.23 -24.66
CA LYS A 25 -9.39 -9.17 -23.37
C LYS A 25 -8.47 -8.86 -22.19
N ALA A 26 -7.17 -9.11 -22.30
CA ALA A 26 -6.20 -8.74 -21.25
C ALA A 26 -6.07 -7.20 -21.11
N ASP A 27 -6.25 -6.45 -22.20
CA ASP A 27 -6.19 -4.98 -22.21
C ASP A 27 -7.45 -4.31 -21.64
N THR A 28 -8.58 -5.03 -21.56
CA THR A 28 -9.84 -4.44 -21.09
C THR A 28 -9.83 -4.18 -19.57
N GLN A 29 -9.02 -4.91 -18.80
CA GLN A 29 -8.83 -4.65 -17.36
C GLN A 29 -8.10 -3.34 -17.10
N GLU A 30 -7.11 -3.00 -17.94
CA GLU A 30 -6.27 -1.81 -17.75
C GLU A 30 -7.06 -0.51 -17.95
N THR A 31 -8.01 -0.52 -18.87
CA THR A 31 -8.87 0.64 -19.17
C THR A 31 -9.85 0.92 -18.02
N GLN A 32 -10.40 -0.14 -17.42
CA GLN A 32 -11.37 -0.02 -16.33
C GLN A 32 -10.70 0.40 -15.02
N GLN A 33 -9.49 -0.11 -14.74
CA GLN A 33 -8.69 0.28 -13.57
C GLN A 33 -8.30 1.76 -13.63
N LYS A 34 -8.00 2.31 -14.81
CA LYS A 34 -7.73 3.73 -15.00
C LYS A 34 -8.96 4.59 -14.64
N SER A 35 -10.15 4.20 -15.09
CA SER A 35 -11.41 4.91 -14.76
C SER A 35 -11.75 4.91 -13.27
N LEU A 36 -11.29 3.89 -12.53
CA LEU A 36 -11.51 3.80 -11.08
C LEU A 36 -10.48 4.60 -10.30
N LEU A 37 -9.21 4.58 -10.71
CA LEU A 37 -8.17 5.42 -10.13
C LEU A 37 -8.40 6.92 -10.37
N ASP A 38 -9.18 7.30 -11.38
CA ASP A 38 -9.57 8.69 -11.64
C ASP A 38 -10.42 9.28 -10.49
N SER A 39 -11.00 8.43 -9.63
CA SER A 39 -11.70 8.88 -8.42
C SER A 39 -10.76 9.15 -7.23
N LEU A 40 -9.46 8.87 -7.39
CA LEU A 40 -8.41 9.07 -6.39
C LEU A 40 -7.41 10.14 -6.84
N GLU A 41 -6.73 10.75 -5.88
CA GLU A 41 -5.72 11.78 -6.11
C GLU A 41 -4.34 11.15 -6.33
N ARG A 42 -3.77 11.39 -7.51
CA ARG A 42 -2.43 10.94 -7.83
C ARG A 42 -1.40 11.90 -7.25
N MET A 43 -0.55 11.39 -6.36
CA MET A 43 0.55 12.15 -5.78
C MET A 43 1.72 12.32 -6.76
N ASP A 44 2.29 13.53 -6.76
CA ASP A 44 3.60 13.78 -7.36
C ASP A 44 4.71 13.28 -6.41
N THR A 45 5.50 12.34 -6.90
CA THR A 45 6.60 11.73 -6.12
C THR A 45 7.92 12.47 -6.31
N THR A 46 7.99 13.52 -7.14
CA THR A 46 9.22 14.26 -7.44
C THR A 46 9.89 14.86 -6.20
N HIS A 47 9.09 15.24 -5.21
CA HIS A 47 9.57 15.80 -3.94
C HIS A 47 9.79 14.75 -2.84
N MET A 48 9.49 13.47 -3.10
CA MET A 48 9.79 12.41 -2.15
C MET A 48 11.30 12.16 -2.10
N LYS A 49 11.78 11.74 -0.93
CA LYS A 49 13.17 11.37 -0.71
C LYS A 49 13.61 10.26 -1.68
N PRO A 50 14.66 10.46 -2.49
CA PRO A 50 15.13 9.44 -3.43
C PRO A 50 15.48 8.11 -2.75
N ALA A 51 16.13 8.14 -1.58
CA ALA A 51 16.44 6.93 -0.84
C ALA A 51 15.17 6.20 -0.38
N PHE A 52 14.10 6.92 -0.07
CA PHE A 52 12.83 6.33 0.32
C PHE A 52 12.14 5.64 -0.85
N LEU A 53 12.02 6.32 -1.99
CA LEU A 53 11.46 5.74 -3.22
C LEU A 53 12.23 4.49 -3.67
N LYS A 54 13.57 4.51 -3.55
CA LYS A 54 14.40 3.34 -3.85
C LYS A 54 14.05 2.14 -2.98
N LEU A 55 13.81 2.32 -1.68
CA LEU A 55 13.40 1.22 -0.80
C LEU A 55 11.98 0.75 -1.10
N ILE A 56 11.06 1.63 -1.47
CA ILE A 56 9.70 1.24 -1.89
C ILE A 56 9.77 0.37 -3.15
N HIS A 57 10.57 0.76 -4.15
CA HIS A 57 10.82 -0.04 -5.35
C HIS A 57 11.35 -1.44 -4.99
N GLN A 58 12.32 -1.52 -4.07
CA GLN A 58 12.84 -2.80 -3.58
C GLN A 58 11.77 -3.62 -2.84
N ALA A 59 10.97 -2.97 -1.99
CA ALA A 59 9.91 -3.61 -1.21
C ALA A 59 8.81 -4.21 -2.11
N VAL A 60 8.46 -3.51 -3.19
CA VAL A 60 7.56 -4.03 -4.24
C VAL A 60 8.11 -5.32 -4.85
N GLY A 61 9.43 -5.43 -5.00
CA GLY A 61 10.12 -6.63 -5.49
C GLY A 61 9.96 -7.85 -4.58
N PHE A 62 9.72 -7.67 -3.28
CA PHE A 62 9.45 -8.78 -2.36
C PHE A 62 8.09 -9.44 -2.60
N PHE A 63 7.17 -8.76 -3.30
CA PHE A 63 5.82 -9.23 -3.58
C PHE A 63 5.52 -9.20 -5.10
N PRO A 64 6.18 -10.05 -5.91
CA PRO A 64 6.14 -9.94 -7.36
C PRO A 64 4.73 -10.14 -7.94
N LYS A 65 3.89 -10.97 -7.31
CA LYS A 65 2.52 -11.26 -7.76
C LYS A 65 1.50 -10.17 -7.43
N GLN A 66 1.86 -9.23 -6.55
CA GLN A 66 0.93 -8.21 -6.07
C GLN A 66 0.96 -6.96 -6.96
N LYS A 67 -0.25 -6.46 -7.25
CA LYS A 67 -0.47 -5.31 -8.14
C LYS A 67 -0.69 -3.99 -7.39
N ALA A 68 -1.06 -4.06 -6.12
CA ALA A 68 -1.36 -2.91 -5.29
C ALA A 68 -0.81 -3.07 -3.87
N PHE A 69 -0.43 -1.96 -3.26
CA PHE A 69 0.22 -1.88 -1.96
C PHE A 69 -0.36 -0.76 -1.12
N ILE A 70 -0.16 -0.86 0.18
CA ILE A 70 -0.50 0.16 1.16
C ILE A 70 0.81 0.66 1.77
N LEU A 71 0.98 1.97 1.78
CA LEU A 71 2.00 2.67 2.54
C LEU A 71 1.30 3.46 3.66
N SER A 72 1.62 3.15 4.91
CA SER A 72 1.04 3.81 6.07
C SER A 72 2.11 4.23 7.09
N CYS A 73 1.84 5.31 7.81
CA CYS A 73 2.68 5.71 8.94
C CYS A 73 2.41 4.76 10.12
N SER A 74 3.46 4.17 10.70
CA SER A 74 3.30 3.30 11.87
C SER A 74 3.13 4.08 13.19
N TYR A 75 3.44 5.38 13.16
CA TYR A 75 3.61 6.21 14.35
C TYR A 75 4.67 5.71 15.32
N LEU A 76 5.64 4.94 14.82
CA LEU A 76 6.79 4.47 15.56
C LEU A 76 8.05 5.21 15.10
N TYR A 77 8.98 5.38 16.03
CA TYR A 77 10.32 5.90 15.75
C TYR A 77 11.36 5.11 16.55
N GLU A 78 12.60 5.11 16.07
CA GLU A 78 13.75 4.62 16.82
C GLU A 78 14.25 5.73 17.76
N ASP A 79 14.12 5.50 19.06
CA ASP A 79 14.67 6.35 20.11
C ASP A 79 16.17 6.10 20.28
N ARG A 80 16.97 7.09 19.90
CA ARG A 80 18.44 7.09 20.02
C ARG A 80 18.94 7.97 21.17
N GLY A 81 18.06 8.37 22.10
CA GLY A 81 18.45 9.11 23.31
C GLY A 81 18.87 10.58 23.10
N THR A 82 18.62 11.18 21.93
CA THR A 82 18.99 12.59 21.68
C THR A 82 17.96 13.54 22.30
N LEU A 83 18.27 14.02 23.50
CA LEU A 83 17.45 14.92 24.30
C LEU A 83 17.88 16.37 24.12
N THR A 84 17.11 17.16 23.38
CA THR A 84 17.06 18.62 23.58
C THR A 84 15.60 19.06 23.47
N ASN A 85 15.00 19.44 24.60
CA ASN A 85 13.65 20.06 24.71
C ASN A 85 12.42 19.17 24.43
N GLY A 86 12.40 17.95 24.96
CA GLY A 86 11.39 16.95 24.57
C GLY A 86 11.86 16.23 23.32
N VAL A 87 11.50 14.95 23.20
CA VAL A 87 12.08 14.00 22.24
C VAL A 87 12.28 14.61 20.84
N SER A 88 13.52 14.81 20.40
CA SER A 88 13.81 15.18 19.00
C SER A 88 13.68 13.93 18.15
N ILE A 89 12.45 13.59 17.77
CA ILE A 89 12.17 12.48 16.85
C ILE A 89 12.68 12.92 15.49
N ASN A 90 13.75 12.26 15.03
CA ASN A 90 14.42 12.57 13.77
C ASN A 90 14.20 11.47 12.72
N ASN A 91 13.41 10.46 13.03
CA ASN A 91 13.08 9.38 12.11
C ASN A 91 11.64 8.90 12.33
N ASP A 92 11.05 8.33 11.27
CA ASP A 92 9.76 7.65 11.33
C ASP A 92 9.88 6.26 10.71
N VAL A 93 9.10 5.32 11.23
CA VAL A 93 8.88 4.00 10.63
C VAL A 93 7.59 4.01 9.84
N PHE A 94 7.64 3.52 8.61
CA PHE A 94 6.50 3.30 7.73
C PHE A 94 6.25 1.80 7.56
N TYR A 95 4.98 1.43 7.45
CA TYR A 95 4.57 0.09 7.05
C TYR A 95 4.26 0.08 5.56
N PHE A 96 4.76 -0.96 4.89
CA PHE A 96 4.54 -1.22 3.48
C PHE A 96 4.14 -2.68 3.30
N HIS A 97 2.95 -2.92 2.75
CA HIS A 97 2.45 -4.28 2.57
C HIS A 97 1.50 -4.36 1.37
N PRO A 98 1.24 -5.57 0.84
CA PRO A 98 0.22 -5.76 -0.19
C PRO A 98 -1.15 -5.22 0.24
N ALA A 99 -1.87 -4.61 -0.70
CA ALA A 99 -3.26 -4.22 -0.51
C ALA A 99 -4.17 -5.45 -0.68
N TYR A 100 -5.06 -5.67 0.28
CA TYR A 100 -6.16 -6.64 0.24
C TYR A 100 -7.39 -5.97 0.86
N ARG A 101 -8.58 -6.46 0.55
CA ARG A 101 -9.84 -5.76 0.87
C ARG A 101 -10.01 -5.51 2.38
N GLU A 102 -9.75 -6.54 3.18
CA GLU A 102 -9.91 -6.53 4.63
C GLU A 102 -8.93 -5.57 5.32
N ALA A 103 -7.86 -5.15 4.63
CA ALA A 103 -6.97 -4.11 5.14
C ALA A 103 -7.69 -2.78 5.37
N PHE A 104 -8.77 -2.53 4.64
CA PHE A 104 -9.52 -1.26 4.65
C PHE A 104 -10.84 -1.34 5.42
N GLU A 105 -11.30 -2.53 5.82
CA GLU A 105 -12.67 -2.75 6.33
C GLU A 105 -12.80 -2.65 7.86
N GLY A 106 -11.72 -2.32 8.58
CA GLY A 106 -11.72 -2.28 10.04
C GLY A 106 -11.45 -3.66 10.67
N GLY A 107 -10.76 -3.68 11.82
CA GLY A 107 -10.32 -4.90 12.50
C GLY A 107 -8.87 -4.84 12.96
N GLU A 108 -8.42 -5.87 13.68
CA GLU A 108 -7.08 -5.94 14.32
C GLU A 108 -5.91 -5.74 13.35
N TRP A 109 -6.12 -6.04 12.07
CA TRP A 109 -5.11 -6.01 11.01
C TRP A 109 -5.45 -5.04 9.87
N SER A 110 -6.29 -4.05 10.17
CA SER A 110 -6.73 -3.02 9.22
C SER A 110 -6.07 -1.68 9.50
N ILE A 111 -6.04 -0.79 8.51
CA ILE A 111 -5.67 0.61 8.68
C ILE A 111 -6.88 1.41 9.20
N ASP A 112 -7.39 1.05 10.39
CA ASP A 112 -8.43 1.80 11.13
C ASP A 112 -9.70 2.17 10.33
N ASN A 113 -10.14 1.29 9.40
CA ASN A 113 -11.26 1.55 8.47
C ASN A 113 -11.08 2.84 7.63
N ILE A 114 -9.84 3.10 7.20
CA ILE A 114 -9.49 4.22 6.34
C ILE A 114 -9.37 3.72 4.90
N TYR A 115 -10.02 4.41 3.97
CA TYR A 115 -9.85 4.25 2.53
C TYR A 115 -9.02 5.42 2.01
N PRO A 116 -7.72 5.21 1.71
CA PRO A 116 -6.86 6.29 1.23
C PRO A 116 -7.43 6.91 -0.05
N ASN A 117 -7.41 8.23 -0.15
CA ASN A 117 -7.77 8.88 -1.42
C ASN A 117 -6.53 9.21 -2.26
N HIS A 118 -5.32 9.04 -1.71
CA HIS A 118 -4.08 9.31 -2.41
C HIS A 118 -3.37 8.04 -2.87
N TYR A 119 -2.74 8.10 -4.04
CA TYR A 119 -1.89 7.03 -4.54
C TYR A 119 -0.74 7.54 -5.40
N PHE A 120 0.27 6.71 -5.61
CA PHE A 120 1.23 6.87 -6.70
C PHE A 120 1.50 5.54 -7.40
N LEU A 121 2.19 5.60 -8.53
CA LEU A 121 2.58 4.43 -9.32
C LEU A 121 4.08 4.21 -9.23
N ILE A 122 4.48 2.95 -9.05
CA ILE A 122 5.87 2.51 -9.14
C ILE A 122 5.90 1.17 -9.87
N ASP A 123 6.68 1.06 -10.95
CA ASP A 123 6.78 -0.14 -11.80
C ASP A 123 5.40 -0.68 -12.28
N GLY A 124 4.47 0.23 -12.61
CA GLY A 124 3.11 -0.13 -13.03
C GLY A 124 2.22 -0.67 -11.91
N LYS A 125 2.69 -0.67 -10.66
CA LYS A 125 1.95 -1.10 -9.47
C LYS A 125 1.45 0.11 -8.69
N ILE A 126 0.29 -0.05 -8.06
CA ILE A 126 -0.35 1.02 -7.27
C ILE A 126 0.21 1.00 -5.85
N VAL A 127 0.54 2.16 -5.30
CA VAL A 127 0.82 2.35 -3.88
C VAL A 127 -0.18 3.35 -3.33
N PHE A 128 -1.11 2.88 -2.51
CA PHE A 128 -2.04 3.73 -1.76
C PHE A 128 -1.33 4.34 -0.56
N VAL A 129 -1.51 5.64 -0.34
CA VAL A 129 -0.82 6.38 0.72
C VAL A 129 -1.83 6.78 1.78
N CYS A 130 -1.73 6.20 2.96
CA CYS A 130 -2.63 6.50 4.07
C CYS A 130 -2.21 7.81 4.73
N LEU A 131 -2.94 8.88 4.47
CA LEU A 131 -2.77 10.15 5.15
C LEU A 131 -3.70 10.23 6.36
N ARG A 132 -3.30 10.97 7.41
CA ARG A 132 -4.15 11.17 8.60
C ARG A 132 -5.51 11.79 8.25
N MET A 133 -5.52 12.68 7.26
CA MET A 133 -6.73 13.37 6.82
C MET A 133 -7.71 12.44 6.12
N ASP A 134 -7.25 11.26 5.66
CA ASP A 134 -8.10 10.33 4.95
C ASP A 134 -9.20 9.81 5.87
N ALA A 135 -8.94 9.64 7.17
CA ALA A 135 -9.96 9.26 8.15
C ALA A 135 -11.12 10.27 8.27
N CYS A 136 -10.92 11.53 7.86
CA CYS A 136 -11.93 12.59 7.90
C CYS A 136 -12.75 12.69 6.60
N ASN A 137 -12.41 11.92 5.57
CA ASN A 137 -13.08 11.95 4.27
C ASN A 137 -14.33 11.05 4.22
N GLN A 138 -15.10 11.13 3.13
CA GLN A 138 -16.29 10.30 2.89
C GLN A 138 -15.94 8.82 2.67
N GLN A 139 -15.68 8.07 3.75
CA GLN A 139 -15.21 6.68 3.70
C GLN A 139 -16.14 5.75 2.89
N GLU A 140 -17.46 5.95 2.98
CA GLU A 140 -18.45 5.13 2.26
C GLU A 140 -18.38 5.27 0.74
N TYR A 141 -17.97 6.44 0.24
CA TYR A 141 -17.75 6.64 -1.19
C TYR A 141 -16.54 5.82 -1.66
N TYR A 142 -15.40 6.01 -0.99
CA TYR A 142 -14.15 5.34 -1.36
C TYR A 142 -14.22 3.83 -1.14
N LYS A 143 -14.96 3.35 -0.14
CA LYS A 143 -15.21 1.92 0.08
C LYS A 143 -15.69 1.21 -1.19
N LYS A 144 -16.64 1.80 -1.91
CA LYS A 144 -17.17 1.23 -3.17
C LYS A 144 -16.11 1.17 -4.28
N VAL A 145 -15.24 2.17 -4.34
CA VAL A 145 -14.12 2.22 -5.29
C VAL A 145 -13.13 1.09 -4.98
N TYR A 146 -12.73 0.94 -3.71
CA TYR A 146 -11.77 -0.05 -3.26
C TYR A 146 -12.25 -1.50 -3.40
N GLN A 147 -13.55 -1.74 -3.21
CA GLN A 147 -14.16 -3.05 -3.46
C GLN A 147 -13.94 -3.55 -4.90
N GLN A 148 -13.81 -2.63 -5.86
CA GLN A 148 -13.55 -2.93 -7.27
C GLN A 148 -12.05 -2.95 -7.62
N LEU A 149 -11.23 -2.13 -6.96
CA LEU A 149 -9.79 -2.01 -7.23
C LEU A 149 -8.94 -3.13 -6.61
N VAL A 150 -9.32 -3.62 -5.44
CA VAL A 150 -8.50 -4.53 -4.64
C VAL A 150 -9.12 -5.93 -4.59
N PRO A 151 -8.35 -6.99 -4.88
CA PRO A 151 -8.87 -8.35 -4.88
C PRO A 151 -9.34 -8.78 -3.49
N ASN A 152 -10.36 -9.64 -3.47
CA ASN A 152 -10.96 -10.21 -2.25
C ASN A 152 -10.11 -11.34 -1.64
N THR A 153 -8.79 -11.18 -1.61
CA THR A 153 -7.88 -12.26 -1.22
C THR A 153 -6.78 -11.69 -0.34
N GLY A 154 -6.85 -11.95 0.96
CA GLY A 154 -5.71 -11.79 1.85
C GLY A 154 -6.11 -11.61 3.30
N VAL A 155 -5.23 -12.06 4.20
CA VAL A 155 -5.18 -11.63 5.59
C VAL A 155 -3.77 -11.05 5.78
N LEU A 156 -3.61 -9.96 6.54
CA LEU A 156 -2.28 -9.53 6.95
C LEU A 156 -1.66 -10.68 7.75
N GLU A 157 -0.57 -11.23 7.27
CA GLU A 157 0.33 -11.97 8.14
C GLU A 157 1.48 -11.02 8.46
N GLU A 158 1.96 -11.00 9.69
CA GLU A 158 3.04 -10.08 10.10
C GLU A 158 4.27 -10.20 9.17
N LYS A 159 4.57 -11.41 8.69
CA LYS A 159 5.63 -11.69 7.72
C LYS A 159 5.47 -10.97 6.37
N ASN A 160 4.27 -10.46 6.06
CA ASN A 160 3.95 -9.75 4.83
C ASN A 160 4.04 -8.22 4.98
N VAL A 161 4.53 -7.72 6.12
CA VAL A 161 4.74 -6.29 6.36
C VAL A 161 6.23 -5.96 6.27
N VAL A 162 6.56 -5.09 5.32
CA VAL A 162 7.88 -4.47 5.22
C VAL A 162 7.86 -3.18 6.01
N ARG A 163 8.89 -2.96 6.82
CA ARG A 163 9.03 -1.76 7.64
C ARG A 163 10.17 -0.94 7.09
N ILE A 164 9.92 0.34 6.82
CA ILE A 164 10.91 1.26 6.24
C ILE A 164 11.10 2.41 7.22
N MET A 165 12.32 2.60 7.69
CA MET A 165 12.66 3.72 8.55
C MET A 165 13.28 4.84 7.73
N VAL A 166 12.82 6.07 7.95
CA VAL A 166 13.21 7.27 7.20
C VAL A 166 13.72 8.32 8.17
N GLU A 167 14.95 8.81 7.97
CA GLU A 167 15.48 9.95 8.70
C GLU A 167 14.87 11.26 8.15
N HIS A 168 14.49 12.22 8.99
CA HIS A 168 13.83 13.47 8.58
C HIS A 168 14.77 14.46 7.93
N LYS A 169 15.97 14.63 8.48
CA LYS A 169 16.92 15.69 8.06
C LYS A 169 17.91 15.26 6.97
N GLN A 170 18.00 13.96 6.70
CA GLN A 170 18.95 13.39 5.76
C GLN A 170 18.20 12.55 4.73
N ASP A 171 18.72 12.42 3.50
CA ASP A 171 18.21 11.43 2.54
C ASP A 171 18.75 10.03 2.89
N GLN A 172 18.37 9.56 4.08
CA GLN A 172 18.78 8.27 4.61
C GLN A 172 17.54 7.47 4.99
N THR A 173 17.51 6.24 4.50
CA THR A 173 16.43 5.30 4.75
C THR A 173 17.01 3.89 4.87
N ARG A 174 16.33 3.02 5.63
CA ARG A 174 16.69 1.60 5.73
C ARG A 174 15.46 0.74 5.98
N PHE A 175 15.54 -0.53 5.63
CA PHE A 175 14.58 -1.51 6.13
C PHE A 175 14.78 -1.72 7.64
N ALA A 176 13.67 -1.83 8.36
CA ALA A 176 13.59 -2.11 9.79
C ALA A 176 12.98 -3.50 10.02
N PHE A 177 13.63 -4.54 9.49
CA PHE A 177 13.09 -5.92 9.49
C PHE A 177 12.85 -6.48 10.91
N ASP A 178 13.67 -6.09 11.87
CA ASP A 178 13.60 -6.57 13.25
C ASP A 178 13.46 -5.38 14.20
N LEU A 179 12.22 -5.00 14.49
CA LEU A 179 11.92 -3.89 15.41
C LEU A 179 12.39 -4.18 16.84
N PHE A 180 12.45 -5.45 17.26
CA PHE A 180 12.82 -5.82 18.63
C PHE A 180 14.30 -5.56 18.93
N LYS A 181 15.16 -5.50 17.90
CA LYS A 181 16.56 -5.09 18.04
C LYS A 181 16.77 -3.58 18.09
N LEU A 182 15.73 -2.81 17.78
CA LEU A 182 15.77 -1.35 17.77
C LEU A 182 15.03 -0.84 19.01
N ASN A 183 15.44 0.31 19.55
CA ASN A 183 14.72 0.95 20.64
C ASN A 183 13.50 1.70 20.08
N ILE A 184 12.49 0.95 19.64
CA ILE A 184 11.30 1.51 19.00
C ILE A 184 10.32 2.02 20.05
N LYS A 185 9.88 3.27 19.90
CA LYS A 185 8.87 3.91 20.74
C LYS A 185 7.71 4.44 19.90
N PRO A 186 6.48 4.46 20.44
CA PRO A 186 5.37 5.13 19.79
C PRO A 186 5.51 6.65 19.93
N LEU A 187 5.07 7.40 18.91
CA LEU A 187 5.00 8.86 18.92
C LEU A 187 4.15 9.41 20.07
N ARG A 188 3.12 8.65 20.47
CA ARG A 188 2.27 8.94 21.62
C ARG A 188 2.28 7.74 22.53
N GLU A 189 2.70 7.94 23.77
CA GLU A 189 2.54 6.91 24.79
C GLU A 189 1.05 6.60 24.99
N LEU A 190 0.74 5.33 25.23
CA LEU A 190 -0.61 4.89 25.53
C LEU A 190 -1.13 5.68 26.75
N ILE A 191 -2.14 6.51 26.57
CA ILE A 191 -2.79 7.18 27.69
C ILE A 191 -3.51 6.10 28.48
N ARG A 192 -3.04 5.83 29.70
CA ARG A 192 -3.77 4.97 30.62
C ARG A 192 -5.08 5.67 30.97
N PRO A 193 -6.25 5.04 30.77
CA PRO A 193 -7.52 5.65 31.15
C PRO A 193 -7.49 5.96 32.64
N VAL A 194 -7.54 7.25 32.99
CA VAL A 194 -7.74 7.67 34.37
C VAL A 194 -9.21 7.42 34.68
N LYS A 195 -9.48 6.58 35.68
CA LYS A 195 -10.86 6.38 36.16
C LYS A 195 -11.38 7.74 36.61
N PHE A 196 -12.45 8.22 35.97
CA PHE A 196 -13.12 9.44 36.40
C PHE A 196 -13.60 9.25 37.85
N VAL A 197 -13.18 10.14 38.73
CA VAL A 197 -13.68 10.24 40.10
C VAL A 197 -14.45 11.55 40.18
N ALA A 198 -15.77 11.47 40.35
CA ALA A 198 -16.58 12.65 40.56
C ALA A 198 -16.17 13.35 41.86
N PRO A 199 -16.18 14.69 41.94
CA PRO A 199 -15.96 15.41 43.19
C PRO A 199 -17.04 15.03 44.21
N GLU A 200 -16.66 14.91 45.48
CA GLU A 200 -17.61 14.68 46.58
C GLU A 200 -18.55 15.90 46.75
N PRO A 201 -19.82 15.68 47.10
CA PRO A 201 -20.82 16.73 47.25
C PRO A 201 -20.52 17.71 48.40
#